data_AF-A0A6P7G1K9-F1
#
_entry.id   AF-A0A6P7G1K9-F1
#
_cell.length_a   1.000
_cell.length_b   1.000
_cell.length_c   1.000
_cell.angle_alpha   90.00
_cell.angle_beta   90.00
_cell.angle_gamma   90.00
#
_symmetry.space_group_name_H-M   'P 1'
#
loop_
_entity.id
_entity.type
_entity.pdbx_description
1 polymer ?
#
loop_
_entity_poly.entity_id
_entity_poly.type
_entity_poly.pdbx_seq_one_letter_code
_entity_poly.pdbx_strand_id
1 'polypeptide(L)'
;MSKSLTGVNLKIVSLDVKDVRFPTSLQADGSDAMHTDPDYSCAYVTIKLQSGLEGYGLTFTCGRGTEVIVAAVESLKSLVVGQVVTDIYKEFGVFWRSLTSESQIRWVSRNLGLGYVHRF
;
A
#
# COMPACT_ATOMS: atom_id res chain seq x y z
N MET A 1 17.06 25.71 -7.15
CA MET A 1 15.73 26.34 -7.28
C MET A 1 14.76 25.58 -6.38
N SER A 2 14.35 26.18 -5.26
CA SER A 2 13.34 25.59 -4.35
C SER A 2 11.98 25.66 -5.05
N LYS A 3 11.39 24.51 -5.40
CA LYS A 3 10.00 24.47 -5.89
C LYS A 3 9.09 24.74 -4.70
N SER A 4 8.36 25.86 -4.73
CA SER A 4 7.32 26.17 -3.75
C SER A 4 6.28 25.05 -3.69
N LEU A 5 6.09 24.48 -2.50
CA LEU A 5 5.12 23.42 -2.23
C LEU A 5 3.73 24.04 -2.04
N THR A 6 3.01 24.22 -3.15
CA THR A 6 1.58 24.59 -3.14
C THR A 6 0.73 23.33 -3.02
N GLY A 7 -0.53 23.45 -2.57
CA GLY A 7 -1.46 22.31 -2.46
C GLY A 7 -1.63 21.53 -3.77
N VAL A 8 -1.58 22.21 -4.92
CA VAL A 8 -1.62 21.58 -6.26
C VAL A 8 -0.38 20.72 -6.51
N ASN A 9 0.81 21.15 -6.08
CA ASN A 9 2.06 20.40 -6.24
C ASN A 9 2.11 19.12 -5.38
N LEU A 10 1.30 19.05 -4.33
CA LEU A 10 1.21 17.91 -3.40
C LEU A 10 0.01 17.01 -3.67
N LYS A 11 -0.64 17.15 -4.83
CA LYS A 11 -1.69 16.23 -5.28
C LYS A 11 -1.08 14.90 -5.72
N ILE A 12 -1.68 13.79 -5.28
CA ILE A 12 -1.35 12.45 -5.73
C ILE A 12 -1.86 12.27 -7.16
N VAL A 13 -0.95 11.97 -8.10
CA VAL A 13 -1.27 11.80 -9.52
C VAL A 13 -1.22 10.33 -9.97
N SER A 14 -0.49 9.48 -9.25
CA SER A 14 -0.47 8.05 -9.54
C SER A 14 -0.18 7.23 -8.29
N LEU A 15 -0.70 6.01 -8.29
CA LEU A 15 -0.34 4.95 -7.37
C LEU A 15 -0.03 3.70 -8.22
N ASP A 16 1.15 3.12 -7.99
CA ASP A 16 1.62 1.88 -8.60
C ASP A 16 1.89 0.87 -7.50
N VAL A 17 1.61 -0.42 -7.75
CA VAL A 17 1.94 -1.50 -6.83
C VAL A 17 2.62 -2.65 -7.56
N LYS A 18 3.70 -3.16 -6.98
CA LYS A 18 4.51 -4.24 -7.55
C LYS A 18 4.53 -5.44 -6.63
N ASP A 19 4.39 -6.62 -7.21
CA ASP A 19 4.69 -7.89 -6.56
C ASP A 19 6.20 -8.12 -6.58
N VAL A 20 6.84 -8.08 -5.42
CA VAL A 20 8.29 -8.28 -5.28
C VAL A 20 8.51 -9.51 -4.41
N ARG A 21 9.31 -10.47 -4.90
CA ARG A 21 9.60 -11.73 -4.20
C ARG A 21 11.10 -12.01 -4.17
N PHE A 22 11.57 -12.45 -3.01
CA PHE A 22 12.95 -12.84 -2.78
C PHE A 22 13.00 -14.35 -2.48
N PRO A 23 13.87 -15.12 -3.15
CA PRO A 23 13.90 -16.58 -3.04
C PRO A 23 14.62 -17.05 -1.75
N THR A 24 14.13 -16.61 -0.59
CA THR A 24 14.69 -16.92 0.74
C THR A 24 14.57 -18.40 1.09
N SER A 25 13.59 -19.10 0.48
CA SER A 25 13.41 -20.55 0.64
C SER A 25 14.64 -21.36 0.20
N LEU A 26 15.45 -20.85 -0.73
CA LEU A 26 16.66 -21.55 -1.21
C LEU A 26 17.69 -21.81 -0.11
N GLN A 27 17.73 -20.99 0.93
CA GLN A 27 18.62 -21.13 2.09
C GLN A 27 17.86 -21.39 3.40
N ALA A 28 16.54 -21.61 3.31
CA ALA A 28 15.62 -21.73 4.45
C ALA A 28 15.64 -20.50 5.40
N ASP A 29 16.00 -19.32 4.88
CA ASP A 29 16.00 -18.08 5.64
C ASP A 29 14.57 -17.71 6.06
N GLY A 30 14.35 -17.53 7.37
CA GLY A 30 13.04 -17.20 7.91
C GLY A 30 12.09 -18.38 8.11
N SER A 31 12.56 -19.61 7.89
CA SER A 31 11.78 -20.81 8.15
C SER A 31 11.42 -20.96 9.64
N ASP A 32 10.20 -21.44 9.90
CA ASP A 32 9.72 -21.77 11.25
C ASP A 32 8.89 -23.08 11.23
N ALA A 33 8.32 -23.46 12.39
CA ALA A 33 7.55 -24.70 12.53
C ALA A 33 6.28 -24.76 11.65
N MET A 34 5.75 -23.62 11.23
CA MET A 34 4.54 -23.46 10.42
C MET A 34 4.86 -23.08 8.98
N HIS A 35 5.88 -22.24 8.76
CA HIS A 35 6.29 -21.75 7.44
C HIS A 35 7.67 -22.32 7.10
N THR A 36 7.70 -23.50 6.49
CA THR A 36 8.94 -24.24 6.27
C THR A 36 9.80 -23.73 5.11
N ASP A 37 9.18 -23.08 4.13
CA ASP A 37 9.78 -22.65 2.87
C ASP A 37 9.34 -21.23 2.45
N PRO A 38 9.50 -20.20 3.31
CA PRO A 38 9.00 -18.87 2.99
C PRO A 38 9.83 -18.21 1.89
N ASP A 39 9.15 -17.61 0.92
CA ASP A 39 9.74 -16.65 -0.02
C ASP A 39 9.31 -15.25 0.41
N TYR A 40 10.19 -14.54 1.11
CA TYR A 40 9.91 -13.20 1.59
C TYR A 40 9.50 -12.31 0.42
N SER A 41 8.29 -11.77 0.52
CA SER A 41 7.63 -11.09 -0.58
C SER A 41 6.93 -9.84 -0.06
N CYS A 42 6.71 -8.87 -0.94
CA CYS A 42 5.93 -7.69 -0.58
C CYS A 42 5.13 -7.15 -1.76
N ALA A 43 3.97 -6.59 -1.43
CA ALA A 43 3.27 -5.66 -2.31
C ALA A 43 3.90 -4.28 -2.08
N TYR A 44 4.74 -3.84 -2.99
CA TYR A 44 5.49 -2.58 -2.90
C TYR A 44 4.73 -1.45 -3.60
N VAL A 45 4.31 -0.44 -2.84
CA VAL A 45 3.48 0.67 -3.29
C VAL A 45 4.34 1.91 -3.53
N THR A 46 4.16 2.55 -4.68
CA THR A 46 4.76 3.84 -5.03
C THR A 46 3.65 4.85 -5.32
N ILE A 47 3.65 5.96 -4.60
CA ILE A 47 2.75 7.09 -4.80
C ILE A 47 3.56 8.23 -5.43
N LYS A 48 3.09 8.79 -6.55
CA LYS A 48 3.73 9.96 -7.17
C LYS A 48 2.87 11.20 -7.00
N LEU A 49 3.52 12.30 -6.66
CA LEU A 49 2.91 13.60 -6.54
C LEU A 49 3.12 14.42 -7.82
N GLN A 50 2.24 15.39 -8.06
CA GLN A 50 2.35 16.30 -9.20
C GLN A 50 3.68 17.08 -9.22
N SER A 51 4.27 17.34 -8.05
CA SER A 51 5.60 17.97 -7.90
C SER A 51 6.76 17.14 -8.47
N GLY A 52 6.55 15.83 -8.67
CA GLY A 52 7.58 14.84 -9.01
C GLY A 52 8.18 14.14 -7.79
N LEU A 53 7.73 14.45 -6.57
CA LEU A 53 8.10 13.69 -5.37
C LEU A 53 7.37 12.34 -5.34
N GLU A 54 8.01 11.35 -4.73
CA GLU A 54 7.48 10.00 -4.57
C GLU A 54 7.41 9.61 -3.09
N GLY A 55 6.38 8.87 -2.73
CA GLY A 55 6.22 8.21 -1.44
C GLY A 55 6.17 6.69 -1.61
N TYR A 56 6.73 5.95 -0.66
CA TYR A 56 6.87 4.51 -0.75
C TYR A 56 6.27 3.82 0.47
N GLY A 57 5.66 2.66 0.25
CA GLY A 57 5.09 1.83 1.28
C GLY A 57 5.13 0.37 0.86
N LEU A 58 5.00 -0.56 1.81
CA LEU A 58 4.93 -1.99 1.49
C LEU A 58 4.09 -2.75 2.50
N THR A 59 3.53 -3.88 2.06
CA THR A 59 2.96 -4.92 2.94
C THR A 59 3.74 -6.21 2.75
N PHE A 60 4.25 -6.77 3.83
CA PHE A 60 5.04 -8.00 3.84
C PHE A 60 4.15 -9.25 3.76
N THR A 61 4.66 -10.27 3.08
CA THR A 61 4.04 -11.58 2.85
C THR A 61 5.15 -12.64 2.71
N CYS A 62 4.79 -13.93 2.72
CA CYS A 62 5.75 -15.04 2.64
C CYS A 62 5.63 -15.87 1.34
N GLY A 63 5.28 -15.23 0.21
CA GLY A 63 5.33 -15.85 -1.11
C GLY A 63 3.98 -15.91 -1.79
N ARG A 64 3.36 -17.10 -1.83
CA ARG A 64 2.03 -17.25 -2.45
C ARG A 64 1.01 -16.37 -1.73
N GLY A 65 0.14 -15.70 -2.50
CA GLY A 65 -0.86 -14.78 -1.98
C GLY A 65 -0.45 -13.30 -1.99
N THR A 66 0.82 -12.97 -2.27
CA THR A 66 1.24 -11.57 -2.49
C THR A 66 0.42 -10.92 -3.62
N GLU A 67 0.10 -11.68 -4.67
CA GLU A 67 -0.71 -11.24 -5.80
C GLU A 67 -2.11 -10.77 -5.38
N VAL A 68 -2.67 -11.36 -4.32
CA VAL A 68 -3.98 -10.97 -3.76
C VAL A 68 -3.87 -9.62 -3.06
N ILE A 69 -2.76 -9.37 -2.34
CA ILE A 69 -2.50 -8.09 -1.70
C ILE A 69 -2.29 -7.00 -2.75
N VAL A 70 -1.56 -7.29 -3.83
CA VAL A 70 -1.37 -6.37 -4.95
C VAL A 70 -2.72 -5.97 -5.56
N ALA A 71 -3.59 -6.94 -5.84
CA ALA A 71 -4.93 -6.67 -6.37
C ALA A 71 -5.79 -5.84 -5.39
N ALA A 72 -5.68 -6.09 -4.08
CA ALA A 72 -6.37 -5.30 -3.07
C ALA A 72 -5.89 -3.84 -3.07
N VAL A 73 -4.58 -3.59 -3.17
CA VAL A 73 -4.03 -2.24 -3.27
C VAL A 73 -4.46 -1.53 -4.55
N GLU A 74 -4.47 -2.21 -5.70
CA GLU A 74 -5.00 -1.64 -6.96
C GLU A 74 -6.47 -1.23 -6.82
N SER A 75 -7.29 -1.99 -6.10
CA SER A 75 -8.70 -1.64 -5.88
C SER A 75 -8.89 -0.34 -5.07
N LEU A 76 -7.94 0.00 -4.20
CA LEU A 76 -7.96 1.22 -3.37
C LEU A 76 -7.46 2.47 -4.13
N LYS A 77 -6.87 2.29 -5.31
CA LYS A 77 -6.23 3.37 -6.10
C LYS A 77 -7.15 4.55 -6.36
N SER A 78 -8.42 4.29 -6.67
CA SER A 78 -9.43 5.33 -6.94
C SER A 78 -9.75 6.21 -5.72
N LEU A 79 -9.54 5.69 -4.51
CA LEU A 79 -9.76 6.43 -3.27
C LEU A 79 -8.56 7.33 -2.90
N VAL A 80 -7.37 7.00 -3.41
CA VAL A 80 -6.09 7.68 -3.09
C VAL A 80 -5.68 8.68 -4.18
N VAL A 81 -5.80 8.32 -5.45
CA VAL A 81 -5.41 9.20 -6.56
C VAL A 81 -6.32 10.43 -6.59
N GLY A 82 -5.72 11.60 -6.69
CA GLY A 82 -6.41 12.88 -6.68
C GLY A 82 -6.48 13.57 -5.32
N GLN A 83 -6.17 12.86 -4.22
CA GLN A 83 -6.06 13.45 -2.89
C GLN A 83 -4.84 14.38 -2.79
N VAL A 84 -4.94 15.39 -1.93
CA VAL A 84 -3.83 16.30 -1.62
C VAL A 84 -3.20 15.90 -0.29
N VAL A 85 -1.88 15.67 -0.30
CA VAL A 85 -1.15 15.13 0.86
C VAL A 85 -1.31 15.99 2.12
N THR A 86 -1.34 17.33 1.99
CA THR A 86 -1.54 18.21 3.14
C THR A 86 -2.91 18.05 3.78
N ASP A 87 -3.94 17.72 3.00
CA ASP A 87 -5.28 17.56 3.52
C ASP A 87 -5.45 16.19 4.18
N ILE A 88 -4.77 15.16 3.64
CA ILE A 88 -4.61 13.86 4.31
C ILE A 88 -3.97 14.04 5.69
N TYR A 89 -2.88 14.79 5.82
CA TYR A 89 -2.21 14.95 7.12
C TYR A 89 -3.00 15.79 8.12
N LYS A 90 -3.79 16.77 7.67
CA LYS A 90 -4.68 17.54 8.56
C LYS A 90 -5.77 16.66 9.17
N GLU A 91 -6.35 15.75 8.37
CA GLU A 91 -7.51 14.94 8.74
C GLU A 91 -7.26 13.44 8.50
N PHE A 92 -6.14 12.93 9.02
CA PHE A 92 -5.69 11.57 8.72
C PHE A 92 -6.71 10.50 9.12
N GLY A 93 -7.44 10.72 10.22
CA GLY A 93 -8.49 9.81 10.66
C GLY A 93 -9.67 9.74 9.69
N VAL A 94 -9.97 10.81 8.95
CA VAL A 94 -11.01 10.81 7.91
C VAL A 94 -10.52 10.05 6.68
N PHE A 95 -9.28 10.32 6.25
CA PHE A 95 -8.65 9.60 5.15
C PHE A 95 -8.54 8.08 5.42
N TRP A 96 -8.10 7.70 6.62
CA TRP A 96 -8.01 6.27 6.97
C TRP A 96 -9.38 5.58 6.97
N ARG A 97 -10.43 6.29 7.42
CA ARG A 97 -11.80 5.77 7.37
C ARG A 97 -12.32 5.66 5.93
N SER A 98 -11.98 6.59 5.03
CA SER A 98 -12.42 6.47 3.62
C SER A 98 -11.88 5.20 2.96
N LEU A 99 -10.65 4.78 3.31
CA LEU A 99 -10.06 3.54 2.81
C LEU A 99 -10.65 2.29 3.46
N THR A 100 -10.80 2.29 4.78
CA THR A 100 -11.20 1.09 5.54
C THR A 100 -12.72 0.91 5.71
N SER A 101 -13.48 1.96 5.40
CA SER A 101 -14.93 1.98 5.56
C SER A 101 -15.70 2.02 4.25
N GLU A 102 -15.03 1.87 3.10
CA GLU A 102 -15.71 1.72 1.82
C GLU A 102 -16.60 0.46 1.84
N SER A 103 -17.87 0.64 1.54
CA SER A 103 -18.94 -0.34 1.74
C SER A 103 -18.72 -1.68 1.04
N GLN A 104 -18.25 -1.66 -0.21
CA GLN A 104 -18.05 -2.86 -1.01
C GLN A 104 -16.75 -3.57 -0.62
N ILE A 105 -15.68 -2.80 -0.40
CA ILE A 105 -14.39 -3.34 0.05
C ILE A 105 -14.52 -3.97 1.44
N ARG A 106 -15.28 -3.38 2.37
CA ARG A 106 -15.60 -3.97 3.67
C ARG A 106 -16.33 -5.31 3.59
N TRP A 107 -17.04 -5.58 2.49
CA TRP A 107 -17.72 -6.85 2.30
C TRP A 107 -16.73 -7.98 2.02
N VAL A 108 -15.63 -7.68 1.31
CA VAL A 108 -14.55 -8.62 1.01
C VAL A 108 -13.75 -8.98 2.26
N SER A 109 -13.63 -8.04 3.19
CA SER A 109 -12.96 -8.25 4.47
C SER A 109 -13.69 -7.46 5.55
N ARG A 110 -14.49 -8.14 6.39
CA ARG A 110 -14.99 -7.55 7.65
C ARG A 110 -13.79 -7.33 8.60
N ASN A 111 -13.01 -6.28 8.35
CA ASN A 111 -11.87 -5.79 9.14
C ASN A 111 -10.72 -6.81 9.39
N LEU A 112 -10.45 -7.78 8.51
CA LEU A 112 -9.43 -8.82 8.73
C LEU A 112 -8.53 -9.08 7.50
N GLY A 113 -7.21 -8.93 7.68
CA GLY A 113 -6.16 -9.40 6.75
C GLY A 113 -5.92 -8.54 5.52
N LEU A 114 -6.90 -8.44 4.61
CA LEU A 114 -6.74 -7.76 3.31
C LEU A 114 -7.01 -6.25 3.38
N GLY A 115 -7.87 -5.80 4.30
CA GLY A 115 -8.17 -4.38 4.52
C GLY A 115 -7.25 -3.67 5.52
N TYR A 116 -6.29 -4.39 6.12
CA TYR A 116 -5.31 -3.87 7.08
C TYR A 116 -3.96 -3.68 6.39
N VAL A 117 -3.89 -2.69 5.49
CA VAL A 117 -2.59 -2.12 5.11
C VAL A 117 -2.19 -1.19 6.26
N HIS A 118 -1.13 -1.56 6.98
CA HIS A 118 -0.67 -0.83 8.17
C HIS A 118 -0.42 0.65 7.85
N ARG A 119 -0.69 1.51 8.85
CA ARG A 119 -0.49 2.96 8.83
C ARG A 119 0.79 3.36 8.07
N PHE A 120 0.62 4.09 6.98
CA PHE A 120 1.67 4.91 6.35
C PHE A 120 1.56 6.35 6.82
#